data_AF-A0A1I1Q6H0-F1
#
_entry.id   AF-A0A1I1Q6H0-F1
#
_cell.length_a   1.000
_cell.length_b   1.000
_cell.length_c   1.000
_cell.angle_alpha   90.00
_cell.angle_beta   90.00
_cell.angle_gamma   90.00
#
_symmetry.space_group_name_H-M   'P 1'
#
loop_
_entity.id
_entity.type
_entity.pdbx_description
1 polymer ?
#
loop_
_entity_poly.entity_id
_entity_poly.type
_entity_poly.pdbx_seq_one_letter_code
_entity_poly.pdbx_strand_id
1 'polypeptide(L)'
;MFREYALDALQQAKVYLLDHLAATYADTLHEAVAERATKTGQPAMAFLGEVRLPSKVAWVEFDYRELGAARFERGSSVTAHDDNPIGSGLRGYLIDDRNDDDLRITMFSRPEGSKIMDPICALLVNRMADGRLDYENVYEDLSRSMVDFRVRIGDSREKIDALRTLHRIDTGYDLFIPYALFAMLVSPDLGGIIPTETTTFTAKDAKTARKFGKSWILGAQKSHLTIRIGPQAAAHMQERQARHEFERQAQEGRSGPVRHWVSEHERRYRNGKVVLVKGHHRGHDPDPGLPTRVMGPKSDAAEFIFTSKD
;
A
#
# COMPACT_ATOMS: atom_id res chain seq x y z
N MET A 1 24.51 -5.51 -21.71
CA MET A 1 24.51 -6.87 -21.15
C MET A 1 23.30 -7.00 -20.22
N PHE A 2 22.69 -8.19 -20.07
CA PHE A 2 21.54 -8.36 -19.16
C PHE A 2 22.02 -8.14 -17.70
N ARG A 3 21.30 -7.36 -16.89
CA ARG A 3 21.54 -7.11 -15.45
C ARG A 3 22.78 -6.34 -15.00
N GLU A 4 23.67 -5.90 -15.90
CA GLU A 4 24.94 -5.26 -15.49
C GLU A 4 24.74 -4.03 -14.61
N TYR A 5 23.81 -3.15 -14.99
CA TYR A 5 23.41 -1.98 -14.19
C TYR A 5 22.88 -2.36 -12.81
N ALA A 6 21.91 -3.29 -12.75
CA ALA A 6 21.27 -3.66 -11.49
C ALA A 6 22.26 -4.33 -10.53
N LEU A 7 23.17 -5.17 -11.06
CA LEU A 7 24.22 -5.79 -10.26
C LEU A 7 25.19 -4.75 -9.71
N ASP A 8 25.65 -3.80 -10.53
CA ASP A 8 26.52 -2.71 -10.06
C ASP A 8 25.85 -1.88 -8.95
N ALA A 9 24.60 -1.47 -9.17
CA ALA A 9 23.84 -0.71 -8.19
C ALA A 9 23.66 -1.52 -6.89
N LEU A 10 23.31 -2.81 -6.97
CA LEU A 10 23.17 -3.69 -5.80
C LEU A 10 24.49 -3.89 -5.04
N GLN A 11 25.65 -3.84 -5.70
CA GLN A 11 26.98 -3.86 -5.06
C GLN A 11 27.32 -2.57 -4.32
N GLN A 12 26.56 -1.50 -4.53
CA GLN A 12 26.71 -0.21 -3.82
C GLN A 12 25.53 0.11 -2.89
N ALA A 13 24.46 -0.68 -2.96
CA ALA A 13 23.22 -0.45 -2.23
C ALA A 13 23.36 -0.71 -0.73
N LYS A 14 22.80 0.19 0.08
CA LYS A 14 22.47 -0.15 1.47
C LYS A 14 21.21 -1.03 1.48
N VAL A 15 21.32 -2.23 2.04
CA VAL A 15 20.29 -3.27 1.98
C VAL A 15 19.42 -3.25 3.24
N TYR A 16 18.11 -3.19 3.05
CA TYR A 16 17.08 -3.26 4.07
C TYR A 16 16.14 -4.43 3.77
N LEU A 17 16.00 -5.36 4.70
CA LEU A 17 15.11 -6.51 4.61
C LEU A 17 14.02 -6.35 5.68
N LEU A 18 12.79 -6.12 5.27
CA LEU A 18 11.67 -5.97 6.21
C LEU A 18 11.11 -7.34 6.52
N ASP A 19 10.88 -7.62 7.80
CA ASP A 19 9.94 -8.68 8.16
C ASP A 19 8.51 -8.30 7.74
N HIS A 20 7.63 -9.31 7.68
CA HIS A 20 6.26 -9.11 7.20
C HIS A 20 5.46 -8.12 8.05
N LEU A 21 5.74 -8.02 9.36
CA LEU A 21 5.06 -7.08 10.27
C LEU A 21 5.53 -5.64 10.03
N ALA A 22 6.82 -5.43 9.82
CA ALA A 22 7.38 -4.13 9.49
C ALA A 22 6.90 -3.64 8.12
N ALA A 23 6.86 -4.52 7.11
CA ALA A 23 6.31 -4.21 5.81
C ALA A 23 4.82 -3.84 5.90
N THR A 24 4.06 -4.62 6.68
CA THR A 24 2.65 -4.35 6.96
C THR A 24 2.44 -3.01 7.66
N TYR A 25 3.25 -2.70 8.67
CA TYR A 25 3.14 -1.42 9.37
C TYR A 25 3.46 -0.24 8.44
N ALA A 26 4.52 -0.33 7.65
CA ALA A 26 4.85 0.67 6.63
C ALA A 26 3.70 0.86 5.61
N ASP A 27 3.03 -0.23 5.22
CA ASP A 27 1.86 -0.19 4.34
C ASP A 27 0.65 0.50 4.99
N THR A 28 0.44 0.36 6.30
CA THR A 28 -0.64 1.12 6.97
C THR A 28 -0.42 2.62 6.98
N LEU A 29 0.84 3.08 6.97
CA LEU A 29 1.16 4.50 6.83
C LEU A 29 0.84 5.01 5.42
N HIS A 30 1.03 4.17 4.40
CA HIS A 30 0.61 4.49 3.04
C HIS A 30 -0.91 4.74 2.96
N GLU A 31 -1.73 3.87 3.55
CA GLU A 31 -3.19 4.06 3.57
C GLU A 31 -3.59 5.40 4.22
N ALA A 32 -2.94 5.78 5.33
CA ALA A 32 -3.18 7.07 5.98
C ALA A 32 -2.79 8.26 5.08
N VAL A 33 -1.66 8.15 4.36
CA VAL A 33 -1.23 9.17 3.38
C VAL A 33 -2.18 9.23 2.19
N ALA A 34 -2.64 8.10 1.67
CA ALA A 34 -3.60 8.04 0.58
C ALA A 34 -4.96 8.65 0.95
N GLU A 35 -5.44 8.41 2.18
CA GLU A 35 -6.66 9.05 2.69
C GLU A 35 -6.48 10.58 2.78
N ARG A 36 -5.33 11.05 3.28
CA ARG A 36 -5.01 12.48 3.33
C ARG A 36 -4.88 13.10 1.95
N ALA A 37 -4.23 12.42 1.01
CA ALA A 37 -4.07 12.84 -0.38
C ALA A 37 -5.45 13.04 -1.03
N THR A 38 -6.36 12.08 -0.83
CA THR A 38 -7.75 12.17 -1.30
C THR A 38 -8.48 13.38 -0.74
N LYS A 39 -8.33 13.67 0.57
CA LYS A 39 -8.95 14.85 1.21
C LYS A 39 -8.38 16.19 0.73
N THR A 40 -7.12 16.22 0.33
CA THR A 40 -6.39 17.44 -0.07
C THR A 40 -6.34 17.65 -1.59
N GLY A 41 -6.74 16.65 -2.38
CA GLY A 41 -6.72 16.70 -3.84
C GLY A 41 -5.31 16.62 -4.45
N GLN A 42 -4.29 16.26 -3.65
CA GLN A 42 -2.91 16.10 -4.12
C GLN A 42 -2.62 14.64 -4.47
N PRO A 43 -1.72 14.35 -5.44
CA PRO A 43 -1.25 12.99 -5.68
C PRO A 43 -0.54 12.45 -4.44
N ALA A 44 -0.85 11.22 -4.02
CA ALA A 44 -0.22 10.62 -2.84
C ALA A 44 1.32 10.59 -2.97
N MET A 45 1.84 10.34 -4.18
CA MET A 45 3.29 10.26 -4.40
C MET A 45 4.02 11.59 -4.18
N ALA A 46 3.33 12.74 -4.21
CA ALA A 46 3.94 14.03 -3.92
C ALA A 46 4.50 14.10 -2.48
N PHE A 47 3.89 13.38 -1.54
CA PHE A 47 4.37 13.30 -0.15
C PHE A 47 5.70 12.53 -0.01
N LEU A 48 6.11 11.76 -1.03
CA LEU A 48 7.38 11.03 -1.00
C LEU A 48 8.59 11.96 -1.11
N GLY A 49 8.45 13.10 -1.79
CA GLY A 49 9.54 14.05 -2.01
C GLY A 49 10.05 14.74 -0.74
N GLU A 50 9.33 14.65 0.36
CA GLU A 50 9.76 15.15 1.67
C GLU A 50 10.71 14.19 2.39
N VAL A 51 10.77 12.92 1.96
CA VAL A 51 11.56 11.90 2.63
C VAL A 51 12.99 11.91 2.12
N ARG A 52 13.95 12.05 3.04
CA ARG A 52 15.37 11.96 2.71
C ARG A 52 15.81 10.51 2.56
N LEU A 53 16.44 10.20 1.42
CA LEU A 53 17.03 8.88 1.18
C LEU A 53 18.21 8.62 2.14
N PRO A 54 18.33 7.41 2.71
CA PRO A 54 19.36 7.10 3.69
C PRO A 54 20.75 6.85 3.06
N SER A 55 20.82 6.65 1.76
CA SER A 55 22.03 6.43 0.97
C SER A 55 21.76 6.73 -0.50
N LYS A 56 22.84 6.92 -1.28
CA LYS A 56 22.74 7.16 -2.72
C LYS A 56 22.17 5.97 -3.50
N VAL A 57 22.37 4.75 -3.01
CA VAL A 57 21.69 3.57 -3.53
C VAL A 57 21.11 2.81 -2.35
N ALA A 58 19.85 2.41 -2.43
CA ALA A 58 19.17 1.64 -1.41
C ALA A 58 18.44 0.45 -2.05
N TRP A 59 18.47 -0.69 -1.37
CA TRP A 59 17.68 -1.87 -1.69
C TRP A 59 16.72 -2.15 -0.54
N VAL A 60 15.44 -2.25 -0.82
CA VAL A 60 14.40 -2.58 0.16
C VAL A 60 13.64 -3.81 -0.30
N GLU A 61 13.63 -4.87 0.50
CA GLU A 61 12.96 -6.13 0.16
C GLU A 61 11.98 -6.56 1.25
N PHE A 62 10.86 -7.13 0.83
CA PHE A 62 9.82 -7.68 1.69
C PHE A 62 9.07 -8.83 1.02
N ASP A 63 8.39 -9.64 1.85
CA ASP A 63 7.53 -10.71 1.38
C ASP A 63 6.18 -10.14 0.91
N TYR A 64 5.94 -10.22 -0.40
CA TYR A 64 4.72 -9.69 -1.01
C TYR A 64 3.51 -10.62 -0.80
N ARG A 65 3.74 -11.92 -0.59
CA ARG A 65 2.66 -12.85 -0.25
C ARG A 65 2.08 -12.49 1.12
N GLU A 66 2.95 -12.34 2.12
CA GLU A 66 2.53 -11.98 3.48
C GLU A 66 1.88 -10.59 3.52
N LEU A 67 2.42 -9.64 2.74
CA LEU A 67 1.80 -8.30 2.62
C LEU A 67 0.40 -8.37 2.00
N GLY A 68 0.23 -9.15 0.93
CA GLY A 68 -1.08 -9.35 0.29
C GLY A 68 -2.10 -10.00 1.24
N ALA A 69 -1.66 -11.00 2.02
CA ALA A 69 -2.48 -11.60 3.07
C ALA A 69 -2.90 -10.57 4.13
N ALA A 70 -1.95 -9.79 4.63
CA ALA A 70 -2.23 -8.78 5.64
C ALA A 70 -3.18 -7.67 5.12
N ARG A 71 -3.07 -7.26 3.85
CA ARG A 71 -4.00 -6.29 3.21
C ARG A 71 -5.43 -6.84 3.16
N PHE A 72 -5.56 -8.10 2.75
CA PHE A 72 -6.84 -8.79 2.69
C PHE A 72 -7.50 -8.91 4.07
N GLU A 73 -6.75 -9.37 5.08
CA GLU A 73 -7.24 -9.54 6.46
C GLU A 73 -7.73 -8.22 7.08
N ARG A 74 -7.08 -7.09 6.76
CA ARG A 74 -7.48 -5.76 7.23
C ARG A 74 -8.63 -5.13 6.43
N GLY A 75 -9.06 -5.76 5.33
CA GLY A 75 -10.06 -5.19 4.43
C GLY A 75 -9.58 -3.92 3.73
N SER A 76 -8.31 -3.89 3.31
CA SER A 76 -7.75 -2.76 2.56
C SER A 76 -8.58 -2.48 1.30
N SER A 77 -8.72 -1.21 0.92
CA SER A 77 -9.50 -0.82 -0.26
C SER A 77 -8.97 -1.42 -1.56
N VAL A 78 -7.67 -1.75 -1.60
CA VAL A 78 -7.03 -2.38 -2.77
C VAL A 78 -7.41 -3.84 -2.94
N THR A 79 -7.77 -4.52 -1.85
CA THR A 79 -8.23 -5.91 -1.86
C THR A 79 -9.74 -6.03 -1.67
N ALA A 80 -10.48 -4.92 -1.75
CA ALA A 80 -11.93 -4.88 -1.45
C ALA A 80 -12.78 -5.73 -2.41
N HIS A 81 -12.25 -6.03 -3.60
CA HIS A 81 -12.90 -6.85 -4.62
C HIS A 81 -12.27 -8.24 -4.76
N ASP A 82 -11.31 -8.58 -3.90
CA ASP A 82 -10.68 -9.88 -3.92
C ASP A 82 -11.49 -10.85 -3.06
N ASP A 83 -11.67 -12.08 -3.55
CA ASP A 83 -12.34 -13.14 -2.78
C ASP A 83 -11.35 -13.88 -1.85
N ASN A 84 -10.05 -13.71 -2.07
CA ASN A 84 -8.96 -14.36 -1.34
C ASN A 84 -7.71 -13.48 -1.35
N PRO A 85 -6.74 -13.66 -0.43
CA PRO A 85 -5.50 -12.90 -0.45
C PRO A 85 -4.70 -13.13 -1.74
N ILE A 86 -4.33 -12.03 -2.39
CA ILE A 86 -3.54 -12.05 -3.64
C ILE A 86 -2.14 -11.51 -3.37
N GLY A 87 -1.13 -12.31 -3.70
CA GLY A 87 0.28 -11.97 -3.56
C GLY A 87 1.15 -13.20 -3.73
N SER A 88 2.37 -13.06 -4.25
CA SER A 88 3.29 -14.18 -4.39
C SER A 88 4.76 -13.76 -4.29
N GLY A 89 5.51 -14.50 -3.48
CA GLY A 89 6.96 -14.41 -3.35
C GLY A 89 7.46 -13.04 -2.85
N LEU A 90 8.61 -12.61 -3.36
CA LEU A 90 9.32 -11.43 -2.85
C LEU A 90 9.16 -10.23 -3.80
N ARG A 91 9.10 -9.03 -3.23
CA ARG A 91 9.26 -7.76 -3.94
C ARG A 91 10.48 -7.03 -3.40
N GLY A 92 11.28 -6.48 -4.30
CA GLY A 92 12.48 -5.73 -3.98
C GLY A 92 12.54 -4.43 -4.77
N TYR A 93 12.83 -3.33 -4.08
CA TYR A 93 12.96 -2.00 -4.66
C TYR A 93 14.42 -1.58 -4.66
N LEU A 94 14.97 -1.35 -5.84
CA LEU A 94 16.24 -0.66 -6.02
C LEU A 94 15.96 0.83 -6.28
N ILE A 95 16.43 1.67 -5.37
CA ILE A 95 16.30 3.13 -5.43
C ILE A 95 17.70 3.69 -5.60
N ASP A 96 17.98 4.28 -6.77
CA ASP A 96 19.30 4.76 -7.18
C ASP A 96 19.26 6.27 -7.46
N ASP A 97 19.84 7.02 -6.54
CA ASP A 97 19.95 8.49 -6.48
C ASP A 97 21.36 8.98 -6.90
N ARG A 98 22.14 8.14 -7.59
CA ARG A 98 23.48 8.52 -8.07
C ARG A 98 23.45 9.48 -9.26
N ASN A 99 22.35 9.49 -10.03
CA ASN A 99 22.19 10.42 -11.14
C ASN A 99 21.76 11.80 -10.59
N ASP A 100 22.38 12.86 -11.13
CA ASP A 100 22.10 14.22 -10.73
C ASP A 100 20.78 14.72 -11.33
N ASP A 101 20.38 14.20 -12.49
CA ASP A 101 19.18 14.64 -13.21
C ASP A 101 17.89 13.93 -12.73
N ASP A 102 18.01 12.66 -12.33
CA ASP A 102 16.88 11.82 -11.97
C ASP A 102 17.17 10.85 -10.83
N LEU A 103 16.11 10.41 -10.17
CA LEU A 103 16.09 9.25 -9.29
C LEU A 103 15.52 8.07 -10.07
N ARG A 104 16.27 6.96 -10.13
CA ARG A 104 15.78 5.71 -10.75
C ARG A 104 15.21 4.77 -9.69
N ILE A 105 14.00 4.29 -9.93
CA ILE A 105 13.28 3.36 -9.06
C ILE A 105 12.94 2.12 -9.87
N THR A 106 13.44 0.97 -9.42
CA THR A 106 13.27 -0.31 -10.12
C THR A 106 12.69 -1.35 -9.17
N MET A 107 11.46 -1.81 -9.43
CA MET A 107 10.84 -2.90 -8.68
C MET A 107 11.17 -4.25 -9.32
N PHE A 108 11.69 -5.18 -8.53
CA PHE A 108 11.88 -6.57 -8.91
C PHE A 108 10.84 -7.41 -8.20
N SER A 109 10.23 -8.33 -8.95
CA SER A 109 9.30 -9.30 -8.39
C SER A 109 9.84 -10.71 -8.63
N ARG A 110 9.79 -11.53 -7.59
CA ARG A 110 10.11 -12.95 -7.67
C ARG A 110 8.91 -13.74 -7.17
N PRO A 111 7.99 -14.15 -8.05
CA PRO A 111 6.92 -15.09 -7.70
C PRO A 111 7.48 -16.35 -7.04
N GLU A 112 6.68 -16.96 -6.15
CA GLU A 112 7.04 -18.19 -5.47
C GLU A 112 7.38 -19.31 -6.47
N GLY A 113 8.44 -20.07 -6.19
CA GLY A 113 8.93 -21.11 -7.11
C GLY A 113 9.60 -20.61 -8.40
N SER A 114 9.69 -19.30 -8.62
CA SER A 114 10.27 -18.72 -9.84
C SER A 114 11.65 -18.07 -9.61
N LYS A 115 12.34 -17.80 -10.73
CA LYS A 115 13.58 -17.00 -10.74
C LYS A 115 13.23 -15.52 -10.87
N ILE A 116 14.08 -14.66 -10.31
CA ILE A 116 13.99 -13.21 -10.52
C ILE A 116 14.11 -12.94 -12.03
N MET A 117 13.18 -12.14 -12.55
CA MET A 117 13.21 -11.60 -13.92
C MET A 117 13.50 -10.11 -13.85
N ASP A 118 14.13 -9.57 -14.90
CA ASP A 118 14.33 -8.12 -14.96
C ASP A 118 12.97 -7.45 -15.20
N PRO A 119 12.73 -6.28 -14.58
CA PRO A 119 11.51 -5.56 -14.80
C PRO A 119 11.42 -5.02 -16.21
N ILE A 120 10.19 -4.85 -16.69
CA ILE A 120 9.89 -4.37 -18.04
C ILE A 120 10.22 -2.88 -18.19
N CYS A 121 10.14 -2.10 -17.10
CA CYS A 121 10.58 -0.71 -17.02
C CYS A 121 11.07 -0.36 -15.61
N ALA A 122 11.81 0.74 -15.52
CA ALA A 122 12.03 1.46 -14.27
C ALA A 122 11.24 2.76 -14.29
N LEU A 123 10.95 3.32 -13.12
CA LEU A 123 10.42 4.66 -12.99
C LEU A 123 11.58 5.65 -12.80
N LEU A 124 11.53 6.77 -13.51
CA LEU A 124 12.46 7.89 -13.39
C LEU A 124 11.69 9.09 -12.82
N VAL A 125 12.20 9.62 -11.71
CA VAL A 125 11.66 10.82 -11.08
C VAL A 125 12.66 11.95 -11.28
N ASN A 126 12.31 12.91 -12.12
CA ASN A 126 13.22 14.00 -12.46
C ASN A 126 13.43 14.94 -11.27
N ARG A 127 14.57 15.62 -11.25
CA ARG A 127 14.79 16.75 -10.35
C ARG A 127 14.30 18.05 -10.98
N MET A 128 13.60 18.84 -10.18
CA MET A 128 13.28 20.23 -10.48
C MET A 128 14.56 21.08 -10.37
N ALA A 129 14.48 22.32 -10.87
CA ALA A 129 15.61 23.26 -10.83
C ALA A 129 16.12 23.58 -9.41
N ASP A 130 15.28 23.39 -8.39
CA ASP A 130 15.64 23.55 -6.97
C ASP A 130 16.21 22.27 -6.33
N GLY A 131 16.39 21.20 -7.11
CA GLY A 131 16.93 19.91 -6.68
C GLY A 131 15.92 18.96 -6.06
N ARG A 132 14.66 19.36 -5.86
CA ARG A 132 13.60 18.47 -5.34
C ARG A 132 13.13 17.51 -6.43
N LEU A 133 12.69 16.33 -6.01
CA LEU A 133 12.16 15.30 -6.92
C LEU A 133 10.71 15.58 -7.29
N ASP A 134 10.41 15.53 -8.60
CA ASP A 134 9.09 15.76 -9.17
C ASP A 134 8.34 14.42 -9.33
N TYR A 135 7.62 14.02 -8.28
CA TYR A 135 6.77 12.83 -8.30
C TYR A 135 5.42 13.05 -9.01
N GLU A 136 5.11 14.27 -9.44
CA GLU A 136 3.93 14.52 -10.27
C GLU A 136 4.19 14.11 -11.73
N ASN A 137 5.45 14.16 -12.15
CA ASN A 137 5.88 13.87 -13.52
C ASN A 137 6.93 12.74 -13.57
N VAL A 138 6.44 11.51 -13.37
CA VAL A 138 7.26 10.29 -13.41
C VAL A 138 7.33 9.71 -14.82
N TYR A 139 8.54 9.47 -15.30
CA TYR A 139 8.79 8.85 -16.61
C TYR A 139 9.08 7.35 -16.48
N GLU A 140 8.85 6.61 -17.56
CA GLU A 140 9.16 5.17 -17.63
C GLU A 140 10.41 4.98 -18.50
N ASP A 141 11.44 4.32 -17.96
CA ASP A 141 12.58 3.83 -18.74
C ASP A 141 12.39 2.35 -19.07
N LEU A 142 12.06 2.07 -20.33
CA LEU A 142 11.76 0.72 -20.79
C LEU A 142 13.04 -0.11 -20.96
N SER A 143 13.02 -1.31 -20.37
CA SER A 143 14.07 -2.31 -20.57
C SER A 143 13.95 -2.92 -21.96
N ARG A 144 14.72 -2.40 -22.92
CA ARG A 144 14.76 -2.91 -24.31
C ARG A 144 14.99 -4.42 -24.36
N SER A 145 15.91 -4.93 -23.54
CA SER A 145 16.18 -6.37 -23.46
C SER A 145 14.97 -7.19 -22.99
N MET A 146 14.17 -6.66 -22.05
CA MET A 146 12.97 -7.35 -21.59
C MET A 146 11.83 -7.26 -22.60
N VAL A 147 11.69 -6.13 -23.29
CA VAL A 147 10.73 -6.00 -24.40
C VAL A 147 11.08 -6.98 -25.52
N ASP A 148 12.35 -7.03 -25.96
CA ASP A 148 12.81 -7.97 -26.97
C ASP A 148 12.59 -9.43 -26.55
N PHE A 149 12.85 -9.75 -25.29
CA PHE A 149 12.58 -11.09 -24.74
C PHE A 149 11.09 -11.44 -24.83
N ARG A 150 10.20 -10.52 -24.43
CA ARG A 150 8.74 -10.70 -24.47
C ARG A 150 8.23 -10.91 -25.91
N VAL A 151 8.73 -10.12 -26.86
CA VAL A 151 8.42 -10.29 -28.28
C VAL A 151 8.87 -11.66 -28.78
N ARG A 152 10.07 -12.12 -28.42
CA ARG A 152 10.60 -13.42 -28.84
C ARG A 152 9.80 -14.61 -28.30
N ILE A 153 9.21 -14.50 -27.11
CA ILE A 153 8.33 -15.54 -26.56
C ILE A 153 6.89 -15.47 -27.09
N GLY A 154 6.61 -14.54 -28.02
CA GLY A 154 5.32 -14.43 -28.70
C GLY A 154 4.28 -13.55 -27.99
N ASP A 155 4.68 -12.74 -27.01
CA ASP A 155 3.75 -11.78 -26.41
C ASP A 155 3.38 -10.69 -27.43
N SER A 156 2.08 -10.41 -27.57
CA SER A 156 1.59 -9.33 -28.44
C SER A 156 1.97 -7.97 -27.89
N ARG A 157 1.92 -6.94 -28.74
CA ARG A 157 2.17 -5.55 -28.33
C ARG A 157 1.23 -5.12 -27.21
N GLU A 158 -0.05 -5.44 -27.33
CA GLU A 158 -1.08 -5.12 -26.33
C GLU A 158 -0.77 -5.78 -24.98
N LYS A 159 -0.30 -7.03 -25.00
CA LYS A 159 0.11 -7.74 -23.78
C LYS A 159 1.34 -7.11 -23.14
N ILE A 160 2.33 -6.71 -23.93
CA ILE A 160 3.53 -6.01 -23.45
C ILE A 160 3.15 -4.65 -22.84
N ASP A 161 2.27 -3.89 -23.49
CA ASP A 161 1.77 -2.61 -22.98
C ASP A 161 0.94 -2.79 -21.70
N ALA A 162 0.13 -3.85 -21.60
CA ALA A 162 -0.60 -4.19 -20.39
C ALA A 162 0.36 -4.56 -19.23
N LEU A 163 1.37 -5.39 -19.49
CA LEU A 163 2.40 -5.74 -18.50
C LEU A 163 3.17 -4.50 -18.03
N ARG A 164 3.51 -3.59 -18.94
CA ARG A 164 4.16 -2.31 -18.60
C ARG A 164 3.27 -1.47 -17.68
N THR A 165 2.00 -1.33 -18.04
CA THR A 165 1.02 -0.53 -17.28
C THR A 165 0.82 -1.09 -15.87
N LEU A 166 0.62 -2.41 -15.76
CA LEU A 166 0.50 -3.08 -14.46
C LEU A 166 1.78 -2.92 -13.64
N HIS A 167 2.95 -3.11 -14.24
CA HIS A 167 4.23 -2.95 -13.55
C HIS A 167 4.43 -1.52 -13.02
N ARG A 168 4.05 -0.50 -13.79
CA ARG A 168 4.10 0.90 -13.35
C ARG A 168 3.17 1.14 -12.16
N ILE A 169 1.92 0.69 -12.25
CA ILE A 169 0.93 0.87 -11.18
C ILE A 169 1.42 0.21 -9.90
N ASP A 170 1.84 -1.05 -9.98
CA ASP A 170 2.37 -1.82 -8.85
C ASP A 170 3.61 -1.15 -8.24
N THR A 171 4.56 -0.71 -9.09
CA THR A 171 5.78 -0.05 -8.64
C THR A 171 5.46 1.25 -7.90
N GLY A 172 4.55 2.08 -8.43
CA GLY A 172 4.18 3.35 -7.80
C GLY A 172 3.41 3.16 -6.49
N TYR A 173 2.50 2.19 -6.45
CA TYR A 173 1.67 1.94 -5.28
C TYR A 173 2.49 1.42 -4.09
N ASP A 174 3.33 0.42 -4.30
CA ASP A 174 4.12 -0.20 -3.22
C ASP A 174 5.41 0.60 -2.88
N LEU A 175 5.79 1.60 -3.68
CA LEU A 175 6.94 2.48 -3.42
C LEU A 175 6.87 3.20 -2.07
N PHE A 176 5.66 3.41 -1.53
CA PHE A 176 5.48 3.99 -0.21
C PHE A 176 6.14 3.18 0.89
N ILE A 177 6.25 1.86 0.75
CA ILE A 177 6.82 0.99 1.79
C ILE A 177 8.31 1.35 2.03
N PRO A 178 9.18 1.40 0.99
CA PRO A 178 10.54 1.93 1.13
C PRO A 178 10.61 3.32 1.76
N TYR A 179 9.74 4.25 1.35
CA TYR A 179 9.80 5.63 1.83
C TYR A 179 9.31 5.78 3.27
N ALA A 180 8.27 5.05 3.66
CA ALA A 180 7.83 4.96 5.03
C ALA A 180 8.95 4.39 5.92
N LEU A 181 9.66 3.36 5.46
CA LEU A 181 10.85 2.87 6.14
C LEU A 181 11.89 3.99 6.33
N PHE A 182 12.23 4.72 5.28
CA PHE A 182 13.25 5.77 5.36
C PHE A 182 12.85 6.90 6.31
N ALA A 183 11.58 7.31 6.28
CA ALA A 183 11.03 8.27 7.23
C ALA A 183 11.11 7.75 8.68
N MET A 184 10.77 6.47 8.92
CA MET A 184 10.88 5.86 10.23
C MET A 184 12.32 5.75 10.73
N LEU A 185 13.29 5.48 9.84
CA LEU A 185 14.72 5.38 10.20
C LEU A 185 15.31 6.71 10.68
N VAL A 186 14.73 7.85 10.28
CA VAL A 186 15.16 9.19 10.73
C VAL A 186 14.30 9.73 11.88
N SER A 187 13.27 8.98 12.30
CA SER A 187 12.44 9.35 13.45
C SER A 187 13.27 9.35 14.74
N PRO A 188 13.19 10.40 15.57
CA PRO A 188 13.88 10.44 16.87
C PRO A 188 13.37 9.36 17.82
N ASP A 189 12.14 8.90 17.62
CA ASP A 189 11.58 7.74 18.31
C ASP A 189 11.53 6.55 17.34
N LEU A 190 12.59 5.74 17.36
CA LEU A 190 12.62 4.46 16.64
C LEU A 190 11.70 3.42 17.31
N GLY A 191 10.85 3.77 18.28
CA GLY A 191 9.88 2.86 18.88
C GLY A 191 8.93 2.18 17.88
N GLY A 192 8.82 2.72 16.66
CA GLY A 192 8.09 2.11 15.55
C GLY A 192 8.81 0.95 14.84
N ILE A 193 10.15 0.95 14.77
CA ILE A 193 10.93 -0.09 14.08
C ILE A 193 12.25 -0.41 14.78
N ILE A 194 12.69 -1.66 14.71
CA ILE A 194 13.95 -2.12 15.28
C ILE A 194 14.88 -2.56 14.15
N PRO A 195 15.82 -1.69 13.71
CA PRO A 195 16.84 -2.06 12.73
C PRO A 195 17.94 -2.91 13.40
N THR A 196 18.24 -4.07 12.84
CA THR A 196 19.34 -4.94 13.29
C THR A 196 20.32 -5.17 12.15
N GLU A 197 21.58 -4.78 12.34
CA GLU A 197 22.62 -4.98 11.33
C GLU A 197 23.21 -6.39 11.42
N THR A 198 23.23 -7.09 10.28
CA THR A 198 23.80 -8.42 10.14
C THR A 198 24.88 -8.42 9.08
N THR A 199 26.05 -9.00 9.41
CA THR A 199 27.14 -9.17 8.44
C THR A 199 26.77 -10.26 7.42
N THR A 200 26.88 -9.96 6.13
CA THR A 200 26.48 -10.88 5.06
C THR A 200 27.48 -12.03 4.89
N PHE A 201 28.77 -11.71 4.94
CA PHE A 201 29.86 -12.67 4.79
C PHE A 201 30.92 -12.46 5.86
N THR A 202 31.40 -13.55 6.45
CA THR A 202 32.49 -13.46 7.43
C THR A 202 33.81 -13.13 6.72
N ALA A 203 34.80 -12.63 7.47
CA ALA A 203 36.15 -12.40 6.92
C ALA A 203 36.78 -13.68 6.34
N LYS A 204 36.44 -14.85 6.90
CA LYS A 204 36.86 -16.16 6.40
C LYS A 204 36.24 -16.47 5.04
N ASP A 205 34.97 -16.14 4.84
CA ASP A 205 34.27 -16.32 3.57
C ASP A 205 34.87 -15.43 2.49
N ALA A 206 35.14 -14.15 2.83
CA ALA A 206 35.80 -13.22 1.91
C ALA A 206 37.21 -13.69 1.51
N LYS A 207 38.01 -14.20 2.46
CA LYS A 207 39.34 -14.76 2.18
C LYS A 207 39.24 -15.98 1.25
N THR A 208 38.28 -16.85 1.51
CA THR A 208 38.01 -18.04 0.70
C THR A 208 37.54 -17.65 -0.71
N ALA A 209 36.63 -16.69 -0.83
CA ALA A 209 36.16 -16.16 -2.09
C ALA A 209 37.31 -15.59 -2.94
N ARG A 210 38.23 -14.83 -2.32
CA ARG A 210 39.43 -14.33 -2.99
C ARG A 210 40.33 -15.46 -3.50
N LYS A 211 40.55 -16.49 -2.68
CA LYS A 211 41.36 -17.67 -3.06
C LYS A 211 40.77 -18.41 -4.26
N PHE A 212 39.44 -18.49 -4.36
CA PHE A 212 38.75 -19.23 -5.41
C PHE A 212 38.18 -18.33 -6.53
N GLY A 213 38.56 -17.06 -6.60
CA GLY A 213 38.10 -16.13 -7.64
C GLY A 213 36.59 -15.88 -7.67
N LYS A 214 35.89 -16.04 -6.54
CA LYS A 214 34.43 -15.81 -6.44
C LYS A 214 34.13 -14.31 -6.31
N SER A 215 34.26 -13.58 -7.41
CA SER A 215 34.08 -12.12 -7.47
C SER A 215 32.72 -11.64 -6.96
N TRP A 216 31.66 -12.42 -7.15
CA TRP A 216 30.31 -12.10 -6.67
C TRP A 216 30.17 -12.07 -5.14
N ILE A 217 30.98 -12.83 -4.39
CA ILE A 217 31.04 -12.72 -2.92
C ILE A 217 31.81 -11.46 -2.51
N LEU A 218 32.86 -11.13 -3.25
CA LEU A 218 33.71 -9.97 -2.96
C LEU A 218 33.03 -8.64 -3.26
N GLY A 219 32.15 -8.61 -4.26
CA GLY A 219 31.32 -7.46 -4.60
C GLY A 219 30.02 -7.36 -3.79
N ALA A 220 29.64 -8.41 -3.05
CA ALA A 220 28.42 -8.37 -2.27
C ALA A 220 28.51 -7.39 -1.09
N GLN A 221 27.35 -6.94 -0.61
CA GLN A 221 27.28 -6.04 0.54
C GLN A 221 27.90 -6.66 1.79
N LYS A 222 28.67 -5.84 2.51
CA LYS A 222 29.34 -6.26 3.76
C LYS A 222 28.32 -6.60 4.85
N SER A 223 27.23 -5.85 4.91
CA SER A 223 26.16 -6.03 5.87
C SER A 223 24.81 -5.63 5.26
N HIS A 224 23.75 -6.03 5.92
CA HIS A 224 22.38 -5.61 5.64
C HIS A 224 21.64 -5.34 6.95
N LEU A 225 20.58 -4.53 6.88
CA LEU A 225 19.71 -4.25 7.99
C LEU A 225 18.45 -5.09 7.87
N THR A 226 18.18 -5.92 8.88
CA THR A 226 16.86 -6.53 9.06
C THR A 226 16.01 -5.59 9.88
N ILE A 227 14.84 -5.23 9.36
CA ILE A 227 13.91 -4.31 10.02
C ILE A 227 12.77 -5.12 10.60
N ARG A 228 12.57 -4.97 11.91
CA ARG A 228 11.45 -5.56 12.64
C ARG A 228 10.52 -4.49 13.15
N ILE A 229 9.26 -4.85 13.39
CA ILE A 229 8.31 -3.94 14.06
C ILE A 229 8.77 -3.64 15.50
N GLY A 230 8.69 -2.38 15.89
CA GLY A 230 8.95 -1.94 17.26
C GLY A 230 7.72 -2.05 18.17
N PRO A 231 7.89 -1.92 19.50
CA PRO A 231 6.79 -2.11 20.45
C PRO A 231 5.66 -1.08 20.28
N GLN A 232 5.95 0.16 19.90
CA GLN A 232 4.93 1.19 19.71
C GLN A 232 4.10 0.91 18.45
N ALA A 233 4.76 0.55 17.35
CA ALA A 233 4.08 0.16 16.12
C ALA A 233 3.24 -1.10 16.32
N ALA A 234 3.75 -2.07 17.07
CA ALA A 234 2.99 -3.28 17.41
C ALA A 234 1.71 -2.93 18.21
N ALA A 235 1.81 -2.04 19.21
CA ALA A 235 0.65 -1.58 19.97
C ALA A 235 -0.35 -0.82 19.08
N HIS A 236 0.13 0.07 18.21
CA HIS A 236 -0.72 0.78 17.26
C HIS A 236 -1.44 -0.16 16.29
N MET A 237 -0.75 -1.18 15.77
CA MET A 237 -1.36 -2.19 14.90
C MET A 237 -2.45 -2.99 15.63
N GLN A 238 -2.22 -3.34 16.90
CA GLN A 238 -3.22 -4.03 17.74
C GLN A 238 -4.45 -3.14 17.98
N GLU A 239 -4.26 -1.87 18.33
CA GLU A 239 -5.36 -0.92 18.53
C GLU A 239 -6.19 -0.77 17.25
N ARG A 240 -5.50 -0.62 16.11
CA ARG A 240 -6.15 -0.47 14.81
C ARG A 240 -6.96 -1.72 14.43
N GLN A 241 -6.42 -2.91 14.69
CA GLN A 241 -7.14 -4.17 14.48
C GLN A 241 -8.38 -4.27 15.38
N ALA A 242 -8.24 -3.96 16.67
CA ALA A 242 -9.36 -3.97 17.61
C ALA A 242 -10.48 -3.01 17.19
N ARG A 243 -10.12 -1.83 16.67
CA ARG A 243 -11.07 -0.86 16.12
C ARG A 243 -11.78 -1.40 14.87
N HIS A 244 -11.04 -2.01 13.94
CA HIS A 244 -11.65 -2.62 12.74
C HIS A 244 -12.63 -3.74 13.12
N GLU A 245 -12.29 -4.59 14.09
CA GLU A 245 -13.18 -5.65 14.57
C GLU A 245 -14.43 -5.10 15.23
N PHE A 246 -14.29 -4.05 16.05
CA PHE A 246 -15.43 -3.34 16.64
C PHE A 246 -16.35 -2.74 15.56
N GLU A 247 -15.78 -2.07 14.55
CA GLU A 247 -16.54 -1.49 13.44
C GLU A 247 -17.25 -2.58 12.61
N ARG A 248 -16.59 -3.71 12.35
CA ARG A 248 -17.19 -4.88 11.68
C ARG A 248 -18.37 -5.44 12.49
N GLN A 249 -18.19 -5.69 13.79
CA GLN A 249 -19.26 -6.16 14.66
C GLN A 249 -20.43 -5.17 14.71
N ALA A 250 -20.15 -3.86 14.72
CA ALA A 250 -21.18 -2.84 14.68
C ALA A 250 -21.95 -2.81 13.33
N GLN A 251 -21.29 -3.12 12.21
CA GLN A 251 -21.93 -3.22 10.89
C GLN A 251 -22.76 -4.50 10.76
N GLU A 252 -22.23 -5.64 11.20
CA GLU A 252 -22.93 -6.93 11.24
C GLU A 252 -24.14 -6.88 12.20
N GLY A 253 -24.01 -6.14 13.31
CA GLY A 253 -25.05 -5.92 14.32
C GLY A 253 -26.09 -4.87 13.95
N ARG A 254 -25.95 -4.12 12.84
CA ARG A 254 -27.04 -3.30 12.33
C ARG A 254 -28.10 -4.22 11.72
N SER A 255 -29.12 -4.55 12.52
CA SER A 255 -30.34 -5.15 12.01
C SER A 255 -30.82 -4.34 10.80
N GLY A 256 -31.17 -5.03 9.71
CA GLY A 256 -31.80 -4.41 8.54
C GLY A 256 -33.05 -3.60 8.94
N PRO A 257 -33.63 -2.80 8.04
CA PRO A 257 -34.74 -1.91 8.39
C PRO A 257 -35.81 -2.67 9.19
N VAL A 258 -36.04 -2.23 10.43
CA VAL A 258 -37.08 -2.77 11.31
C VAL A 258 -38.42 -2.61 10.60
N ARG A 259 -39.31 -3.60 10.75
CA ARG A 259 -40.65 -3.59 10.18
C ARG A 259 -41.34 -2.26 10.45
N HIS A 260 -41.61 -1.51 9.38
CA HIS A 260 -42.35 -0.25 9.43
C HIS A 260 -43.50 -0.28 8.43
N TRP A 261 -44.52 0.53 8.71
CA TRP A 261 -45.66 0.70 7.82
C TRP A 261 -45.29 1.64 6.67
N VAL A 262 -45.54 1.20 5.45
CA VAL A 262 -45.46 2.06 4.25
C VAL A 262 -46.88 2.46 3.89
N SER A 263 -47.18 3.77 3.90
CA SER A 263 -48.49 4.29 3.53
C SER A 263 -48.75 4.10 2.04
N GLU A 264 -50.04 3.98 1.71
CA GLU A 264 -50.49 3.90 0.32
C GLU A 264 -50.06 5.16 -0.45
N HIS A 265 -49.47 4.97 -1.64
CA HIS A 265 -49.06 6.07 -2.50
C HIS A 265 -48.99 5.65 -3.96
N GLU A 266 -49.13 6.63 -4.85
CA GLU A 266 -48.92 6.41 -6.28
C GLU A 266 -47.44 6.52 -6.64
N ARG A 267 -46.93 5.53 -7.38
CA ARG A 267 -45.58 5.56 -7.95
C ARG A 267 -45.67 5.71 -9.46
N ARG A 268 -45.09 6.79 -9.98
CA ARG A 268 -44.99 7.09 -11.41
C ARG A 268 -43.62 6.68 -11.93
N TYR A 269 -43.59 5.85 -12.96
CA TYR A 269 -42.36 5.40 -13.60
C TYR A 269 -42.03 6.24 -14.83
N ARG A 270 -40.74 6.26 -15.21
CA ARG A 270 -40.22 7.05 -16.34
C ARG A 270 -40.86 6.71 -17.70
N ASN A 271 -41.49 5.53 -17.81
CA ASN A 271 -42.23 5.07 -18.99
C ASN A 271 -43.72 5.49 -18.98
N GLY A 272 -44.14 6.36 -18.05
CA GLY A 272 -45.53 6.84 -17.93
C GLY A 272 -46.47 5.90 -17.16
N LYS A 273 -46.01 4.71 -16.75
CA LYS A 273 -46.81 3.80 -15.93
C LYS A 273 -47.02 4.39 -14.53
N VAL A 274 -48.27 4.45 -14.08
CA VAL A 274 -48.62 4.80 -12.70
C VAL A 274 -49.12 3.53 -11.99
N VAL A 275 -48.56 3.25 -10.81
CA VAL A 275 -48.95 2.10 -9.99
C VAL A 275 -49.34 2.60 -8.60
N LEU A 276 -50.51 2.19 -8.12
CA LEU A 276 -50.92 2.39 -6.74
C LEU A 276 -50.25 1.33 -5.86
N VAL A 277 -49.33 1.76 -5.01
CA VAL A 277 -48.70 0.89 -4.02
C VAL A 277 -49.60 0.88 -2.79
N LYS A 278 -50.34 -0.21 -2.58
CA LYS A 278 -51.16 -0.39 -1.38
C LYS A 278 -50.29 -0.42 -0.12
N GLY A 279 -50.85 0.08 0.98
CA GLY A 279 -50.17 0.09 2.27
C GLY A 279 -49.75 -1.32 2.70
N HIS A 280 -48.49 -1.49 3.08
CA HIS A 280 -47.95 -2.77 3.52
C HIS A 280 -46.81 -2.57 4.51
N HIS A 281 -46.49 -3.63 5.26
CA HIS A 281 -45.32 -3.65 6.11
C HIS A 281 -44.07 -3.96 5.29
N ARG A 282 -42.98 -3.25 5.56
CA ARG A 282 -41.66 -3.49 4.93
C ARG A 282 -40.59 -3.56 6.02
N GLY A 283 -39.62 -4.46 5.85
CA GLY A 283 -38.56 -4.70 6.83
C GLY A 283 -38.72 -6.05 7.53
N HIS A 284 -37.83 -6.33 8.49
CA HIS A 284 -37.83 -7.57 9.26
C HIS A 284 -38.58 -7.39 10.58
N ASP A 285 -39.25 -8.44 11.05
CA ASP A 285 -39.91 -8.42 12.35
C ASP A 285 -38.89 -8.07 13.46
N PRO A 286 -39.26 -7.18 14.40
CA PRO A 286 -38.35 -6.77 15.46
C PRO A 286 -38.00 -7.98 16.35
N ASP A 287 -36.73 -8.06 16.75
CA ASP A 287 -36.27 -9.07 17.69
C ASP A 287 -36.98 -8.86 19.05
N PRO A 288 -37.75 -9.83 19.56
CA PRO A 288 -38.48 -9.72 20.82
C PRO A 288 -37.56 -9.59 22.05
N GLY A 289 -36.26 -9.88 21.91
CA GLY A 289 -35.26 -9.74 22.98
C GLY A 289 -34.62 -8.35 23.07
N LEU A 290 -34.84 -7.47 22.09
CA LEU A 290 -34.28 -6.11 22.08
C LEU A 290 -35.37 -5.08 22.40
N PRO A 291 -35.12 -4.11 23.29
CA PRO A 291 -36.09 -3.06 23.56
C PRO A 291 -36.39 -2.31 22.25
N THR A 292 -37.66 -2.36 21.84
CA THR A 292 -38.21 -1.62 20.70
C THR A 292 -38.02 -0.13 20.98
N ARG A 293 -36.91 0.42 20.47
CA ARG A 293 -36.58 1.85 20.37
C ARG A 293 -37.21 2.71 21.48
N VAL A 294 -36.44 2.99 22.53
CA VAL A 294 -36.79 4.06 23.48
C VAL A 294 -36.84 5.38 22.69
N MET A 295 -38.04 5.74 22.24
CA MET A 295 -38.31 7.10 21.80
C MET A 295 -38.18 7.94 23.06
N GLY A 296 -37.17 8.80 23.12
CA GLY A 296 -37.11 9.85 24.14
C GLY A 296 -38.45 10.59 24.19
N PRO A 297 -38.85 11.11 25.36
CA PRO A 297 -40.15 11.76 25.53
C PRO A 297 -40.34 12.80 24.42
N LYS A 298 -41.53 12.78 23.79
CA LYS A 298 -41.93 13.83 22.85
C LYS A 298 -41.68 15.16 23.56
N SER A 299 -40.88 16.02 22.95
CA SER A 299 -40.82 17.42 23.36
C SER A 299 -42.22 17.98 23.11
N ASP A 300 -43.04 18.09 24.14
CA ASP A 300 -44.20 18.95 24.10
C ASP A 300 -43.66 20.34 23.80
N ALA A 301 -43.93 20.81 22.57
CA ALA A 301 -43.57 22.13 22.14
C ALA A 301 -44.28 23.12 23.09
N ALA A 302 -43.54 23.65 24.05
CA ALA A 302 -43.97 24.83 24.76
C ALA A 302 -43.98 25.97 23.73
N GLU A 303 -45.17 26.39 23.32
CA GLU A 303 -45.38 27.64 22.60
C GLU A 303 -44.82 28.79 23.47
N PHE A 304 -43.64 29.28 23.10
CA PHE A 304 -43.12 30.52 23.66
C PHE A 304 -43.89 31.69 23.04
N ILE A 305 -44.94 32.14 23.73
CA ILE A 305 -45.61 33.40 23.44
C ILE A 305 -44.66 34.53 23.85
N PHE A 306 -44.04 35.19 22.87
CA PHE A 306 -43.38 36.47 23.09
C PHE A 306 -44.45 37.56 23.24
N THR A 307 -44.68 38.01 24.46
CA THR A 307 -45.39 39.27 24.68
C THR A 307 -44.40 40.41 24.49
N SER A 308 -44.58 41.19 23.41
CA SER A 308 -43.96 42.50 23.29
C SER A 308 -44.58 43.41 24.36
N LYS A 309 -43.77 43.89 25.30
CA LYS A 309 -44.12 45.05 26.11
C LYS A 309 -43.80 46.31 25.33
N ASP A 310 -44.76 47.22 25.34
CA ASP A 310 -44.67 48.61 24.88
C ASP A 310 -43.47 49.37 25.48
#